data_AF-A0A967WND2-F1
#
_entry.id   AF-A0A967WND2-F1
#
_cell.length_a   1.000
_cell.length_b   1.000
_cell.length_c   1.000
_cell.angle_alpha   90.00
_cell.angle_beta   90.00
_cell.angle_gamma   90.00
#
_symmetry.space_group_name_H-M   'P 1'
#
loop_
_entity.id
_entity.type
_entity.pdbx_description
1 polymer ?
#
loop_
_entity_poly.entity_id
_entity_poly.type
_entity_poly.pdbx_seq_one_letter_code
_entity_poly.pdbx_strand_id
1 'polypeptide(L)' 'DLAGSLTPDQIQRICARHHGVGADGILLGPYPDTSADFGLRLFNPDGGEFEKSGNGLRIFSRHLWDQGLVGMQP' A
#
# COMPACT_ATOMS: atom_id res chain seq x y z
N ASP A 1 -11.27 -1.82 9.70
CA ASP A 1 -10.42 -0.65 9.99
C ASP A 1 -9.03 -1.06 10.40
N LEU A 2 -8.08 -0.95 9.48
CA LEU A 2 -6.62 -0.91 9.78
C LEU A 2 -6.20 0.56 9.99
N ALA A 3 -7.08 1.38 10.58
CA ALA A 3 -6.86 2.82 10.77
C ALA A 3 -5.67 3.16 11.72
N GLY A 4 -4.94 2.15 12.19
CA GLY A 4 -3.68 2.28 12.93
C GLY A 4 -2.48 1.82 12.09
N SER A 5 -1.29 2.31 12.44
CA SER A 5 -0.05 1.85 11.81
C SER A 5 0.10 0.34 11.97
N LEU A 6 0.32 -0.38 10.86
CA LEU A 6 0.68 -1.79 10.91
C LEU A 6 1.97 -1.97 11.71
N THR A 7 2.00 -2.95 12.61
CA THR A 7 3.25 -3.35 13.28
C THR A 7 4.10 -4.22 12.35
N PRO A 8 5.43 -4.28 12.53
CA PRO A 8 6.29 -5.19 11.78
C PRO A 8 5.80 -6.65 11.81
N ASP A 9 5.33 -7.13 12.96
CA ASP A 9 4.79 -8.48 13.10
C ASP A 9 3.53 -8.70 12.25
N GLN A 10 2.64 -7.71 12.17
CA GLN A 10 1.46 -7.79 11.31
C GLN A 10 1.86 -7.81 9.83
N ILE A 11 2.82 -6.98 9.43
CA ILE A 11 3.33 -6.92 8.07
C ILE A 11 3.96 -8.27 7.68
N GLN A 12 4.84 -8.82 8.51
CA GLN A 12 5.48 -10.11 8.28
C GLN A 12 4.43 -11.24 8.16
N ARG A 13 3.40 -11.24 9.02
CA ARG A 13 2.31 -12.23 8.95
C ARG A 13 1.50 -12.10 7.67
N ILE A 14 1.19 -10.89 7.22
CA ILE A 14 0.46 -10.66 5.97
C ILE A 14 1.30 -11.14 4.77
N CYS A 15 2.58 -10.76 4.73
CA CYS A 15 3.47 -11.06 3.62
C CYS A 15 3.93 -12.53 3.57
N ALA A 16 3.76 -13.31 4.66
CA ALA A 16 4.14 -14.71 4.71
C ALA A 16 3.44 -15.54 3.60
N ARG A 17 4.22 -16.23 2.77
CA ARG A 17 3.70 -16.98 1.60
C ARG A 17 2.93 -18.25 1.95
N HIS A 18 3.21 -18.87 3.09
CA HIS A 18 2.62 -20.15 3.48
C HIS A 18 1.47 -20.03 4.48
N HIS A 19 1.49 -18.98 5.31
CA HIS A 19 0.56 -18.80 6.43
C HIS A 19 -0.09 -17.41 6.44
N GLY A 20 0.21 -16.58 5.44
CA GLY A 20 -0.36 -15.26 5.23
C GLY A 20 -1.01 -15.16 3.85
N VAL A 21 -1.23 -13.93 3.39
CA VAL A 21 -1.73 -13.65 2.04
C VAL A 21 -0.64 -13.92 1.00
N GLY A 22 0.62 -13.70 1.37
CA GLY A 22 1.77 -13.85 0.49
C GLY A 22 1.94 -12.64 -0.41
N ALA A 23 2.88 -11.75 -0.08
CA ALA A 23 3.14 -10.55 -0.85
C ALA A 23 4.63 -10.16 -0.78
N ASP A 24 5.09 -9.47 -1.81
CA ASP A 24 6.44 -8.88 -1.86
C ASP A 24 6.54 -7.56 -1.08
N GLY A 25 5.42 -7.11 -0.50
CA GLY A 25 5.28 -5.89 0.28
C GLY A 25 3.82 -5.47 0.38
N ILE A 26 3.55 -4.43 1.17
CA ILE A 26 2.20 -3.88 1.37
C ILE A 26 2.15 -2.44 0.86
N LEU A 27 1.12 -2.14 0.08
CA LEU A 27 0.71 -0.78 -0.28
C LEU A 27 -0.46 -0.42 0.62
N LEU A 28 -0.30 0.60 1.47
CA LEU A 28 -1.32 1.00 2.43
C LEU A 28 -1.76 2.44 2.14
N GLY A 29 -3.02 2.60 1.76
CA GLY A 29 -3.65 3.86 1.35
C GLY A 29 -4.95 3.58 0.58
N PRO A 30 -5.61 4.60 0.01
CA PRO A 30 -5.20 6.01 0.04
C PRO A 30 -5.37 6.68 1.41
N TYR A 31 -4.42 7.53 1.77
CA TYR A 31 -4.52 8.43 2.92
C TYR A 31 -4.85 9.87 2.46
N PRO A 32 -5.49 10.69 3.31
CA PRO A 32 -5.49 12.13 3.12
C PRO A 32 -4.05 12.66 3.15
N ASP A 33 -3.72 13.58 2.24
CA ASP A 33 -2.43 14.25 2.18
C ASP A 33 -2.66 15.76 1.92
N THR A 34 -1.74 16.61 2.36
CA THR A 34 -1.85 18.08 2.18
C THR A 34 -1.19 18.57 0.90
N SER A 35 -0.34 17.75 0.28
CA SER A 35 0.50 18.07 -0.88
C SER A 35 0.11 17.29 -2.15
N ALA A 36 -0.72 16.26 -2.01
CA ALA A 36 -1.20 15.42 -3.10
C ALA A 36 -2.65 14.97 -2.88
N ASP A 37 -3.31 14.47 -3.92
CA ASP A 37 -4.68 13.96 -3.82
C ASP A 37 -4.78 12.70 -2.95
N PHE A 38 -3.70 11.88 -2.92
CA PHE A 38 -3.65 10.64 -2.15
C PHE A 38 -2.25 10.38 -1.58
N GLY A 39 -2.20 10.09 -0.28
CA GLY A 39 -1.02 9.55 0.39
C GLY A 39 -0.95 8.02 0.29
N LEU A 40 0.26 7.48 0.22
CA LEU A 40 0.53 6.05 0.16
C LEU A 40 1.75 5.72 1.02
N ARG A 41 1.65 4.67 1.85
CA ARG A 41 2.77 4.10 2.58
C ARG A 41 3.11 2.72 2.03
N LEU A 42 4.40 2.39 1.98
CA LEU A 42 4.86 1.14 1.40
C LEU A 42 5.73 0.38 2.40
N PHE A 43 5.40 -0.89 2.63
CA PHE A 43 6.13 -1.74 3.57
C PHE A 43 6.76 -2.93 2.88
N ASN A 44 8.02 -3.20 3.21
CA ASN A 44 8.71 -4.44 2.86
C ASN A 44 8.17 -5.61 3.70
N PRO A 45 8.35 -6.87 3.25
CA PRO A 45 7.92 -8.04 4.00
C PRO A 45 8.53 -8.17 5.40
N ASP A 46 9.69 -7.56 5.66
CA ASP A 46 10.35 -7.54 6.96
C ASP A 46 9.72 -6.54 7.96
N GLY A 47 8.78 -5.69 7.51
CA GLY A 47 8.13 -4.67 8.30
C GLY A 47 8.75 -3.27 8.17
N GLY A 48 9.86 -3.12 7.44
CA GLY A 48 10.46 -1.82 7.15
C GLY A 48 9.65 -1.01 6.13
N GLU A 49 9.58 0.30 6.32
CA GLU A 49 8.99 1.21 5.32
C GLU A 49 10.03 1.56 4.24
N PHE A 50 9.59 1.69 2.99
CA PHE A 50 10.45 2.11 1.89
C PHE A 50 9.80 3.22 1.07
N GLU A 51 10.61 4.08 0.46
CA GLU A 51 10.10 5.33 -0.11
C GLU A 51 9.50 5.17 -1.51
N LYS A 52 9.98 4.23 -2.34
CA LYS A 52 9.64 4.19 -3.78
C LYS A 52 9.55 2.77 -4.34
N SER A 53 8.48 2.50 -5.09
CA SER A 53 8.37 1.32 -5.99
C SER A 53 7.55 1.67 -7.22
N GLY A 54 8.16 1.59 -8.40
CA GLY A 54 7.45 1.81 -9.66
C GLY A 54 6.38 0.77 -9.96
N ASN A 55 6.57 -0.48 -9.51
CA ASN A 55 5.54 -1.51 -9.60
C ASN A 55 4.39 -1.21 -8.62
N GLY A 56 4.72 -0.80 -7.40
CA GLY A 56 3.75 -0.44 -6.37
C GLY A 56 2.86 0.73 -6.81
N LEU A 57 3.46 1.78 -7.38
CA LEU A 57 2.71 2.94 -7.89
C LEU A 57 1.71 2.54 -8.99
N ARG A 58 2.11 1.70 -9.96
CA ARG A 58 1.19 1.24 -11.01
C ARG A 58 0.02 0.42 -10.46
N ILE A 59 0.27 -0.43 -9.47
CA ILE A 59 -0.78 -1.19 -8.77
C ILE A 59 -1.71 -0.25 -8.03
N PHE A 60 -1.17 0.74 -7.31
CA PHE A 60 -1.95 1.72 -6.57
C PHE A 60 -2.81 2.59 -7.50
N SER A 61 -2.25 3.09 -8.61
CA SER A 61 -3.02 3.83 -9.62
C SER A 61 -4.18 3.00 -10.16
N ARG A 62 -3.96 1.71 -10.45
CA ARG A 62 -5.02 0.80 -10.87
C ARG A 62 -6.07 0.59 -9.78
N HIS A 63 -5.65 0.44 -8.53
CA HIS A 63 -6.55 0.31 -7.39
C HIS A 63 -7.45 1.54 -7.24
N LEU A 64 -6.89 2.75 -7.31
CA LEU A 64 -7.67 4.00 -7.25
C LEU A 64 -8.71 4.07 -8.36
N TRP A 65 -8.35 3.68 -9.59
CA TRP A 65 -9.28 3.61 -10.72
C TRP A 65 -10.42 2.62 -10.46
N ASP A 66 -10.10 1.41 -10.00
CA ASP A 66 -11.10 0.37 -9.72
C ASP A 66 -12.04 0.76 -8.57
N GLN A 67 -11.60 1.62 -7.65
CA GLN A 67 -12.43 2.21 -6.60
C GLN A 67 -13.21 3.47 -7.06
N GLY A 68 -13.03 3.92 -8.31
CA GLY A 68 -13.69 5.12 -8.83
C GLY A 68 -13.19 6.43 -8.21
N LEU A 69 -12.00 6.41 -7.60
CA LEU A 69 -11.39 7.57 -6.94
C LEU A 69 -10.64 8.49 -7.92
N VAL A 70 -10.30 7.96 -9.10
CA VAL A 70 -9.68 8.71 -10.20
C VAL A 70 -10.39 8.40 -11.51
N GLY A 71 -10.26 9.28 -12.49
CA GLY A 71 -10.88 9.16 -13.81
C GLY A 71 -9.89 9.41 -14.95
N MET A 72 -10.40 9.58 -16.16
CA MET A 72 -9.57 9.77 -17.37
C MET A 72 -8.83 11.11 -17.42
N GLN A 73 -9.01 11.97 -16.42
CA GLN A 73 -8.37 13.28 -16.38
C GLN A 73 -6.88 13.08 -16.05
N PRO A 74 -5.97 13.65 -16.87
CA PRO A 74 -4.53 13.64 -16.57
C PRO A 74 -4.19 14.38 -15.28
#